data_AF-A0A959K5Q3-F1
#
_entry.id   AF-A0A959K5Q3-F1
#
_cell.length_a   1.000
_cell.length_b   1.000
_cell.length_c   1.000
_cell.angle_alpha   90.00
_cell.angle_beta   90.00
_cell.angle_gamma   90.00
#
_symmetry.space_group_name_H-M   'P 1'
#
loop_
_entity.id
_entity.type
_entity.pdbx_description
1 polymer ?
#
loop_
_entity_poly.entity_id
_entity_poly.type
_entity_poly.pdbx_seq_one_letter_code
_entity_poly.pdbx_strand_id
1 'polypeptide(L)' 'MKTNNPGASGVRYVYFITAVAALGGLLFGYDTAVIAGAIGSIEAKFQLTPALTGWAASSAI' A
#
# COMPACT_ATOMS: atom_id res chain seq x y z
N MET A 1 -31.38 -32.91 -14.11
CA MET A 1 -30.35 -32.32 -15.00
C MET A 1 -29.85 -31.03 -14.34
N LYS A 2 -28.67 -31.04 -13.70
CA LYS A 2 -28.10 -29.86 -13.04
C LYS A 2 -27.10 -29.21 -14.00
N THR A 3 -27.41 -28.01 -14.48
CA THR A 3 -26.51 -27.22 -15.33
C THR A 3 -25.42 -26.61 -14.45
N ASN A 4 -24.35 -27.36 -14.19
CA ASN A 4 -23.14 -26.82 -13.57
C ASN A 4 -22.42 -25.97 -14.62
N ASN A 5 -22.64 -24.66 -14.57
CA ASN A 5 -21.97 -23.70 -15.44
C ASN A 5 -20.55 -23.45 -14.88
N PRO A 6 -19.46 -23.94 -15.49
CA PRO A 6 -18.11 -23.84 -14.91
C PRO A 6 -17.50 -22.44 -15.02
N GLY A 7 -18.12 -21.53 -15.78
CA GLY A 7 -17.53 -20.22 -16.12
C GLY A 7 -17.81 -19.08 -15.13
N ALA A 8 -18.82 -19.19 -14.26
CA ALA A 8 -19.22 -18.09 -13.38
C ALA A 8 -18.37 -17.98 -12.10
N SER A 9 -17.85 -19.10 -11.60
CA SER A 9 -17.02 -19.13 -10.38
C SER A 9 -15.63 -18.54 -10.61
N GLY A 10 -15.01 -18.82 -11.75
CA GLY A 10 -13.66 -18.33 -12.08
C GLY A 10 -13.60 -16.81 -12.21
N VAL A 11 -14.57 -16.19 -12.88
CA VAL A 11 -14.61 -14.72 -13.06
C VAL A 11 -14.77 -14.00 -11.72
N ARG A 12 -15.67 -14.48 -10.85
CA ARG A 12 -15.85 -13.90 -9.50
C ARG A 12 -14.60 -14.01 -8.65
N TYR A 13 -13.90 -15.14 -8.75
CA TYR A 13 -12.63 -15.36 -8.05
C TYR A 13 -11.53 -14.42 -8.56
N VAL A 14 -11.39 -14.23 -9.87
CA VAL A 14 -10.43 -13.29 -10.46
C VAL A 14 -10.67 -11.85 -9.99
N TYR A 15 -11.93 -11.38 -10.02
CA TYR A 15 -12.25 -10.05 -9.49
C TYR A 15 -11.92 -9.90 -8.01
N PHE A 16 -12.16 -10.94 -7.21
CA PHE A 16 -11.84 -10.91 -5.79
C PHE A 16 -10.33 -10.80 -5.54
N ILE A 17 -9.51 -11.64 -6.18
CA ILE A 17 -8.04 -11.59 -6.01
C ILE A 17 -7.45 -10.29 -6.57
N THR A 18 -7.99 -9.75 -7.67
CA THR A 18 -7.55 -8.46 -8.22
C THR A 18 -7.91 -7.31 -7.28
N ALA A 19 -9.10 -7.32 -6.67
CA ALA A 19 -9.49 -6.33 -5.67
C ALA A 19 -8.58 -6.39 -4.44
N VAL A 20 -8.28 -7.59 -3.93
CA VAL A 20 -7.33 -7.77 -2.81
C VAL A 20 -5.94 -7.27 -3.18
N ALA A 21 -5.45 -7.58 -4.38
CA ALA A 21 -4.15 -7.09 -4.86
C ALA A 21 -4.11 -5.56 -5.02
N ALA A 22 -5.18 -4.96 -5.54
CA ALA A 22 -5.32 -3.51 -5.68
C ALA A 22 -5.37 -2.81 -4.33
N LEU A 23 -6.14 -3.35 -3.37
CA LEU A 23 -6.20 -2.83 -2.00
C LEU A 23 -4.87 -3.00 -1.26
N GLY A 24 -4.15 -4.11 -1.48
CA GLY A 24 -2.81 -4.32 -0.93
C GLY A 24 -1.81 -3.30 -1.46
N GLY A 25 -1.80 -3.05 -2.78
CA GLY A 25 -0.97 -2.02 -3.39
C GLY A 25 -1.33 -0.60 -2.95
N LEU A 26 -2.63 -0.33 -2.77
CA LEU A 26 -3.12 0.95 -2.27
C LEU A 26 -2.71 1.19 -0.80
N LEU A 27 -2.83 0.18 0.06
CA LEU A 27 -2.42 0.28 1.47
C LEU A 27 -0.91 0.43 1.62
N PHE A 28 -0.13 -0.35 0.86
CA PHE A 28 1.33 -0.22 0.83
C PHE A 28 1.76 1.19 0.36
N GLY A 29 1.12 1.71 -0.67
CA GLY A 29 1.39 3.06 -1.16
C GLY A 29 0.96 4.16 -0.18
N TYR A 30 -0.07 3.92 0.63
CA TYR A 30 -0.58 4.88 1.61
C TYR A 30 0.47 5.19 2.69
N ASP A 31 1.07 4.17 3.31
CA ASP A 31 2.08 4.36 4.35
C ASP A 31 3.30 5.12 3.82
N THR A 32 3.74 4.79 2.59
CA THR A 32 4.82 5.51 1.90
C THR A 32 4.45 6.98 1.59
N ALA A 33 3.22 7.25 1.13
CA ALA A 33 2.77 8.60 0.77
C ALA A 33 2.62 9.50 2.01
N VAL A 34 2.12 8.96 3.12
CA VAL A 34 1.99 9.69 4.39
C VAL A 34 3.36 10.13 4.90
N ILE A 35 4.35 9.23 4.89
CA ILE A 35 5.71 9.56 5.32
C ILE A 35 6.38 10.55 4.39
N ALA A 36 6.24 10.40 3.07
CA ALA A 36 6.76 11.37 2.10
C ALA A 36 6.18 12.78 2.30
N GLY A 37 4.90 12.89 2.68
CA GLY A 37 4.27 14.18 3.01
C GLY A 37 4.72 14.76 4.35
N ALA A 38 5.00 13.91 5.34
CA ALA A 38 5.38 14.34 6.69
C ALA A 38 6.88 14.63 6.85
N ILE A 39 7.75 14.03 6.02
CA ILE A 39 9.21 14.03 6.21
C ILE A 39 9.80 15.45 6.31
N GLY A 40 9.35 16.40 5.48
CA GLY A 40 9.85 17.78 5.51
C GLY A 40 9.45 18.54 6.77
N SER A 41 8.27 18.25 7.34
CA SER A 41 7.83 18.83 8.61
C SER A 41 8.60 18.25 9.79
N ILE A 42 8.90 16.95 9.74
CA ILE A 42 9.70 16.25 10.76
C ILE A 42 11.15 16.77 10.73
N GLU A 43 11.74 16.92 9.54
CA GLU A 43 13.08 17.47 9.34
C GLU A 43 13.20 18.88 9.92
N ALA A 44 12.27 19.77 9.61
CA ALA A 44 12.26 21.14 10.11
C ALA A 44 12.04 21.22 11.63
N LYS A 45 11.21 20.34 12.19
CA LYS A 45 10.87 20.35 13.63
C LYS A 45 11.98 19.78 14.53
N PHE A 46 12.71 18.78 14.05
CA PHE A 46 13.76 18.10 14.81
C PHE A 46 15.19 18.43 14.35
N GLN A 47 15.34 19.30 13.34
CA GLN A 47 16.64 19.66 12.73
C GLN A 47 17.46 18.42 12.34
N LEU A 48 16.79 17.44 11.74
CA LEU A 48 17.40 16.15 11.39
C LEU A 48 18.41 16.33 10.27
N THR A 49 19.55 15.64 10.37
CA THR A 49 20.49 15.53 9.26
C THR A 49 19.92 14.60 8.18
N PRO A 50 20.33 14.72 6.90
CA PRO A 50 19.84 13.89 5.80
C PRO A 50 19.92 12.37 6.06
N ALA A 51 20.95 11.94 6.81
CA ALA A 51 21.12 10.54 7.20
C ALA A 51 20.05 10.08 8.21
N LEU A 52 19.67 10.95 9.15
CA LEU A 52 18.63 10.66 10.15
C LEU A 52 17.22 10.73 9.56
N THR A 53 16.95 11.64 8.61
CA THR A 53 15.68 11.65 7.86
C THR A 53 15.51 10.37 7.04
N GLY A 54 16.58 9.90 6.40
CA GLY A 54 16.56 8.60 5.72
C GLY A 54 16.27 7.43 6.67
N TRP A 55 16.91 7.41 7.85
CA TRP A 55 16.66 6.40 8.87
C TRP A 55 15.22 6.43 9.43
N ALA A 56 14.68 7.63 9.65
CA ALA A 56 13.31 7.82 10.11
C ALA A 56 12.28 7.40 9.06
N ALA A 57 12.50 7.75 7.78
CA ALA A 57 11.63 7.32 6.69
C ALA A 57 11.63 5.79 6.52
N SER A 58 12.79 5.15 6.68
CA SER A 58 12.95 3.70 6.53
C SER A 58 12.26 2.89 7.64
N SER A 59 12.12 3.48 8.83
CA SER A 59 11.48 2.83 9.98
C SER A 59 9.96 2.99 9.97
N ALA A 60 9.47 3.94 9.18
CA ALA A 60 8.05 4.28 9.07
C ALA A 60 7.37 3.63 7.85
N ILE A 61 8.14 2.94 7.00
CA ILE A 61 7.70 2.16 5.84
C ILE A 61 7.92 0.67 6.13
#